data_AF-A0A933TT16-F1
#
_entry.id   AF-A0A933TT16-F1
#
_cell.length_a   1.000
_cell.length_b   1.000
_cell.length_c   1.000
_cell.angle_alpha   90.00
_cell.angle_beta   90.00
_cell.angle_gamma   90.00
#
_symmetry.space_group_name_H-M   'P 1'
#
loop_
_entity.id
_entity.type
_entity.pdbx_description
1 polymer ?
#
loop_
_entity_poly.entity_id
_entity_poly.type
_entity_poly.pdbx_seq_one_letter_code
_entity_poly.pdbx_strand_id
1 'polypeptide(L)'
;MNSKEMNTQISQRFDFIVNAYLHLSIANHDVRCPYFMNHDDLYIGTPYYMAVQKGGKRMPWEIVDFVYQKASEVGLDLSCSTQQRIRDFIFEIGGGIDCSGFVYNITQYAIETITALNFETSLPKPSNKELTGVTKLNGRDIINQSNARSIDKINDSRPGDIISIAGGHHLISILDIDTHRNIITCAHSTNVIKAWGPNKFKIEVTNFDQNIFEQKWHEVDWVGENYLRSIAPRLTAVDGIKRLNIFSQIYGINY
;
A
#
# COMPACT_ATOMS: atom_id res chain seq x y z
N MET A 1 14.75 -15.79 -16.15
CA MET A 1 14.65 -14.32 -16.20
C MET A 1 15.83 -13.75 -15.42
N ASN A 2 16.55 -12.76 -15.95
CA ASN A 2 17.62 -12.15 -15.17
C ASN A 2 17.06 -11.16 -14.13
N SER A 3 17.87 -10.79 -13.14
CA SER A 3 17.43 -9.90 -12.06
C SER A 3 16.92 -8.54 -12.52
N LYS A 4 17.45 -7.99 -13.62
CA LYS A 4 17.06 -6.68 -14.14
C LYS A 4 15.68 -6.74 -14.77
N GLU A 5 15.45 -7.75 -15.60
CA GLU A 5 14.16 -8.01 -16.22
C GLU A 5 13.08 -8.29 -15.17
N MET A 6 13.40 -9.04 -14.11
CA MET A 6 12.48 -9.28 -13.00
C MET A 6 12.13 -7.99 -12.24
N ASN A 7 13.13 -7.14 -11.94
CA ASN A 7 12.87 -5.83 -11.34
C ASN A 7 11.90 -5.02 -12.22
N THR A 8 12.15 -4.95 -13.53
CA THR A 8 11.28 -4.22 -14.47
C THR A 8 9.85 -4.77 -14.47
N GLN A 9 9.66 -6.09 -14.50
CA GLN A 9 8.31 -6.67 -14.48
C GLN A 9 7.57 -6.34 -13.18
N ILE A 10 8.22 -6.52 -12.02
CA ILE A 10 7.62 -6.20 -10.71
C ILE A 10 7.25 -4.71 -10.65
N SER A 11 8.16 -3.82 -11.02
CA SER A 11 7.92 -2.37 -11.05
C SER A 11 6.73 -1.99 -11.93
N GLN A 12 6.61 -2.59 -13.13
CA GLN A 12 5.47 -2.34 -14.02
C GLN A 12 4.15 -2.81 -13.43
N ARG A 13 4.10 -3.97 -12.77
CA ARG A 13 2.88 -4.46 -12.11
C ARG A 13 2.50 -3.62 -10.91
N PHE A 14 3.48 -3.18 -10.14
CA PHE A 14 3.30 -2.27 -9.01
C PHE A 14 2.77 -0.92 -9.47
N ASP A 15 3.38 -0.32 -10.49
CA ASP A 15 2.93 0.98 -11.00
C ASP A 15 1.52 0.91 -11.59
N PHE A 16 1.19 -0.16 -12.32
CA PHE A 16 -0.15 -0.38 -12.85
C PHE A 16 -1.23 -0.34 -11.75
N ILE A 17 -1.07 -1.16 -10.71
CA ILE A 17 -2.10 -1.28 -9.66
C ILE A 17 -2.15 -0.03 -8.78
N VAL A 18 -1.00 0.61 -8.50
CA VAL A 18 -0.95 1.90 -7.81
C VAL A 18 -1.68 2.97 -8.61
N ASN A 19 -1.44 3.06 -9.93
CA ASN A 19 -2.16 4.00 -10.80
C ASN A 19 -3.67 3.74 -10.81
N ALA A 20 -4.10 2.48 -10.79
CA ALA A 20 -5.52 2.16 -10.72
C ALA A 20 -6.19 2.68 -9.43
N TYR A 21 -5.49 2.70 -8.29
CA TYR A 21 -5.99 3.36 -7.07
C TYR A 21 -5.95 4.90 -7.13
N LEU A 22 -4.96 5.46 -7.81
CA LEU A 22 -4.86 6.91 -7.99
C LEU A 22 -5.90 7.46 -8.96
N HIS A 23 -6.39 6.59 -9.86
CA HIS A 23 -7.27 6.93 -10.97
C HIS A 23 -8.44 5.96 -11.12
N LEU A 24 -9.36 5.95 -10.15
CA LEU A 24 -10.60 5.17 -10.24
C LEU A 24 -11.50 5.81 -11.30
N SER A 25 -11.75 5.09 -12.39
CA SER A 25 -12.69 5.51 -13.43
C SER A 25 -14.13 5.24 -12.96
N ILE A 26 -14.83 6.28 -12.50
CA ILE A 26 -16.21 6.20 -12.02
C ILE A 26 -17.05 7.18 -12.84
N ALA A 27 -17.98 6.63 -13.63
CA ALA A 27 -18.72 7.34 -14.67
C ALA A 27 -17.75 8.08 -15.63
N ASN A 28 -17.85 9.40 -15.70
CA ASN A 28 -17.01 10.31 -16.49
C ASN A 28 -15.93 10.99 -15.63
N HIS A 29 -15.64 10.47 -14.43
CA HIS A 29 -14.70 11.05 -13.49
C HIS A 29 -13.49 10.15 -13.24
N ASP A 30 -12.34 10.78 -13.11
CA ASP A 30 -11.10 10.21 -12.61
C ASP A 30 -10.98 10.53 -11.11
N VAL A 31 -11.21 9.55 -10.23
CA VAL A 31 -11.32 9.76 -8.78
C VAL A 31 -10.19 9.05 -8.06
N ARG A 32 -9.41 9.77 -7.26
CA ARG A 32 -8.43 9.13 -6.36
C ARG A 32 -9.16 8.36 -5.26
N CYS A 33 -8.74 7.13 -4.97
CA CYS A 33 -9.25 6.36 -3.83
C CYS A 33 -8.99 7.08 -2.50
N PRO A 34 -9.96 7.18 -1.57
CA PRO A 34 -9.71 7.72 -0.25
C PRO A 34 -9.02 6.70 0.67
N TYR A 35 -8.32 7.20 1.68
CA TYR A 35 -7.89 6.39 2.82
C TYR A 35 -9.12 5.97 3.62
N PHE A 36 -9.22 4.69 3.97
CA PHE A 36 -10.27 4.20 4.84
C PHE A 36 -9.79 2.97 5.60
N MET A 37 -10.02 2.92 6.91
CA MET A 37 -9.64 1.82 7.78
C MET A 37 -10.85 1.42 8.64
N ASN A 38 -11.23 0.14 8.59
CA ASN A 38 -12.41 -0.40 9.29
C ASN A 38 -12.34 -0.27 10.83
N HIS A 39 -11.13 -0.14 11.39
CA HIS A 39 -10.85 -0.12 12.82
C HIS A 39 -10.25 1.21 13.28
N ASP A 40 -10.68 2.34 12.72
CA ASP A 40 -10.32 3.60 13.37
C ASP A 40 -11.12 3.70 14.68
N ASP A 41 -10.44 3.55 15.82
CA ASP A 41 -11.01 3.67 17.17
C ASP A 41 -11.77 4.99 17.35
N LEU A 42 -11.45 5.99 16.52
CA LEU A 42 -12.17 7.25 16.37
C LEU A 42 -13.67 7.07 16.10
N TYR A 43 -14.08 5.97 15.48
CA TYR A 43 -15.46 5.74 15.08
C TYR A 43 -16.18 4.72 15.96
N ILE A 44 -15.49 3.92 16.76
CA ILE A 44 -16.11 2.92 17.65
C ILE A 44 -17.14 3.60 18.57
N GLY A 45 -18.40 3.14 18.52
CA GLY A 45 -19.50 3.73 19.29
C GLY A 45 -20.14 4.98 18.66
N THR A 46 -19.67 5.42 17.49
CA THR A 46 -20.31 6.47 16.69
C THR A 46 -21.16 5.86 15.56
N PRO A 47 -22.12 6.61 14.99
CA PRO A 47 -22.85 6.19 13.79
C PRO A 47 -21.96 5.97 12.56
N TYR A 48 -20.71 6.43 12.60
CA TYR A 48 -19.72 6.28 11.53
C TYR A 48 -18.90 4.98 11.65
N TYR A 49 -19.06 4.20 12.73
CA TYR A 49 -18.49 2.85 12.77
C TYR A 49 -19.22 1.97 11.77
N MET A 50 -18.52 1.64 10.69
CA MET A 50 -19.05 0.74 9.67
C MET A 50 -18.17 -0.50 9.62
N ALA A 51 -18.69 -1.63 10.14
CA ALA A 51 -18.10 -2.93 9.87
C ALA A 51 -18.36 -3.30 8.40
N VAL A 52 -17.65 -2.65 7.48
CA VAL A 52 -17.81 -2.87 6.04
C VAL A 52 -17.06 -4.14 5.68
N GLN A 53 -17.76 -5.11 5.08
CA GLN A 53 -17.10 -6.31 4.56
C GLN A 53 -16.00 -5.91 3.57
N LYS A 54 -14.76 -6.39 3.78
CA LYS A 54 -13.55 -5.97 3.03
C LYS A 54 -13.19 -4.47 3.11
N GLY A 55 -13.76 -3.71 4.04
CA GLY A 55 -13.43 -2.29 4.23
C GLY A 55 -11.92 -2.08 4.41
N GLY A 56 -11.36 -1.16 3.63
CA GLY A 56 -9.92 -0.87 3.62
C GLY A 56 -9.06 -1.85 2.83
N LYS A 57 -9.64 -2.89 2.21
CA LYS A 57 -8.90 -4.02 1.60
C LYS A 57 -9.30 -4.39 0.16
N ARG A 58 -10.19 -3.65 -0.50
CA ARG A 58 -10.68 -3.96 -1.86
C ARG A 58 -9.68 -3.60 -2.96
N MET A 59 -9.63 -4.38 -4.04
CA MET A 59 -8.94 -4.02 -5.29
C MET A 59 -9.60 -2.79 -5.97
N PRO A 60 -8.91 -2.06 -6.84
CA PRO A 60 -9.46 -0.85 -7.48
C PRO A 60 -10.80 -1.10 -8.21
N TRP A 61 -10.90 -2.17 -8.99
CA TRP A 61 -12.16 -2.52 -9.67
C TRP A 61 -13.27 -2.95 -8.71
N GLU A 62 -12.94 -3.66 -7.62
CA GLU A 62 -13.91 -4.00 -6.58
C GLU A 62 -14.44 -2.73 -5.88
N ILE A 63 -13.61 -1.69 -5.74
CA ILE A 63 -14.05 -0.38 -5.23
C ILE A 63 -15.02 0.27 -6.22
N VAL A 64 -14.69 0.29 -7.51
CA VAL A 64 -15.56 0.85 -8.56
C VAL A 64 -16.92 0.14 -8.57
N ASP A 65 -16.94 -1.18 -8.61
CA ASP A 65 -18.18 -1.97 -8.60
C ASP A 65 -19.01 -1.71 -7.33
N PHE A 66 -18.34 -1.66 -6.17
CA PHE A 66 -18.99 -1.36 -4.89
C PHE A 66 -19.61 0.05 -4.85
N VAL A 67 -18.94 1.04 -5.45
CA VAL A 67 -19.46 2.41 -5.57
C VAL A 67 -20.71 2.46 -6.45
N TYR A 68 -20.69 1.80 -7.61
CA TYR A 68 -21.86 1.73 -8.48
C TYR A 68 -23.04 1.06 -7.81
N GLN A 69 -22.79 -0.06 -7.12
CA GLN A 69 -23.82 -0.75 -6.34
C GLN A 69 -24.43 0.19 -5.29
N LYS A 70 -23.60 0.83 -4.46
CA LYS A 70 -24.07 1.70 -3.38
C LYS A 70 -24.75 2.96 -3.89
N ALA A 71 -24.27 3.54 -4.99
CA ALA A 71 -24.90 4.70 -5.62
C ALA A 71 -26.31 4.35 -6.12
N SER A 72 -26.49 3.17 -6.71
CA SER A 72 -27.81 2.69 -7.13
C SER A 72 -28.76 2.47 -5.95
N GLU A 73 -28.27 1.97 -4.81
CA GLU A 73 -29.09 1.76 -3.61
C GLU A 73 -29.63 3.07 -3.02
N VAL A 74 -28.88 4.18 -3.15
CA VAL A 74 -29.26 5.50 -2.58
C VAL A 74 -29.78 6.50 -3.63
N GLY A 75 -29.86 6.10 -4.90
CA GLY A 75 -30.29 6.97 -5.99
C GLY A 75 -29.31 8.12 -6.32
N LEU A 76 -28.01 7.94 -6.07
CA LEU A 76 -26.99 8.92 -6.41
C LEU A 76 -26.61 8.79 -7.90
N ASP A 77 -26.82 9.85 -8.69
CA ASP A 77 -26.33 9.93 -10.06
C ASP A 77 -24.83 10.30 -10.05
N LEU A 78 -23.98 9.30 -10.28
CA LEU A 78 -22.53 9.46 -10.35
C LEU A 78 -22.08 10.31 -11.54
N SER A 79 -22.85 10.38 -12.62
CA SER A 79 -22.48 11.15 -13.83
C SER A 79 -22.74 12.64 -13.71
N CYS A 80 -23.72 13.02 -12.87
CA CYS A 80 -24.04 14.40 -12.53
C CYS A 80 -23.31 14.89 -11.26
N SER A 81 -22.57 14.01 -10.59
CA SER A 81 -21.83 14.35 -9.37
C SER A 81 -20.51 15.02 -9.68
N THR A 82 -19.93 15.74 -8.71
CA THR A 82 -18.55 16.23 -8.85
C THR A 82 -17.56 15.14 -8.44
N GLN A 83 -16.32 15.22 -8.94
CA GLN A 83 -15.24 14.32 -8.53
C GLN A 83 -15.06 14.28 -7.00
N GLN A 84 -15.15 15.43 -6.34
CA GLN A 84 -15.07 15.52 -4.87
C GLN A 84 -16.26 14.82 -4.20
N ARG A 85 -17.50 15.04 -4.69
CA ARG A 85 -18.69 14.37 -4.13
C ARG A 85 -18.59 12.85 -4.25
N ILE A 86 -18.11 12.34 -5.39
CA ILE A 86 -17.90 10.91 -5.60
C ILE A 86 -16.85 10.39 -4.62
N ARG A 87 -15.75 11.12 -4.43
CA ARG A 87 -14.71 10.76 -3.47
C ARG A 87 -15.23 10.71 -2.03
N ASP A 88 -16.02 11.70 -1.63
CA ASP A 88 -16.66 11.74 -0.31
C ASP A 88 -17.63 10.56 -0.17
N PHE A 89 -18.39 10.24 -1.22
CA PHE A 89 -19.29 9.09 -1.24
C PHE A 89 -18.53 7.77 -1.07
N ILE A 90 -17.39 7.57 -1.75
CA ILE A 90 -16.52 6.39 -1.56
C ILE A 90 -16.12 6.25 -0.08
N PHE A 91 -15.79 7.36 0.58
CA PHE A 91 -15.45 7.35 1.99
C PHE A 91 -16.66 7.02 2.88
N GLU A 92 -17.80 7.68 2.65
CA GLU A 92 -19.07 7.48 3.38
C GLU A 92 -19.53 6.02 3.37
N ILE A 93 -19.33 5.29 2.27
CA ILE A 93 -19.72 3.88 2.15
C ILE A 93 -18.63 2.89 2.61
N GLY A 94 -17.49 3.38 3.10
CA GLY A 94 -16.34 2.56 3.49
C GLY A 94 -15.67 1.83 2.32
N GLY A 95 -15.64 2.48 1.15
CA GLY A 95 -15.05 1.99 -0.09
C GLY A 95 -13.56 2.35 -0.28
N GLY A 96 -12.91 3.01 0.68
CA GLY A 96 -11.49 3.36 0.59
C GLY A 96 -10.52 2.20 0.88
N ILE A 97 -9.23 2.52 0.99
CA ILE A 97 -8.14 1.56 1.20
C ILE A 97 -7.21 1.99 2.36
N ASP A 98 -6.90 1.06 3.26
CA ASP A 98 -5.94 1.27 4.35
C ASP A 98 -4.51 0.99 3.90
N CYS A 99 -3.52 1.31 4.76
CA CYS A 99 -2.10 1.15 4.41
C CYS A 99 -1.71 -0.29 4.07
N SER A 100 -2.15 -1.27 4.87
CA SER A 100 -1.75 -2.67 4.74
C SER A 100 -2.55 -3.40 3.67
N GLY A 101 -3.81 -3.02 3.45
CA GLY A 101 -4.63 -3.49 2.34
C GLY A 101 -4.10 -3.02 1.01
N PHE A 102 -3.64 -1.76 0.94
CA PHE A 102 -2.97 -1.23 -0.23
C PHE A 102 -1.70 -2.03 -0.56
N VAL A 103 -0.80 -2.22 0.42
CA VAL A 103 0.44 -3.01 0.22
C VAL A 103 0.14 -4.47 -0.13
N TYR A 104 -0.84 -5.10 0.53
CA TYR A 104 -1.26 -6.46 0.19
C TYR A 104 -1.75 -6.54 -1.27
N ASN A 105 -2.64 -5.65 -1.69
CA ASN A 105 -3.23 -5.70 -3.04
C ASN A 105 -2.19 -5.44 -4.14
N ILE A 106 -1.24 -4.52 -3.90
CA ILE A 106 -0.11 -4.30 -4.81
C ILE A 106 0.72 -5.57 -4.95
N THR A 107 1.04 -6.18 -3.81
CA THR A 107 1.91 -7.37 -3.72
C THR A 107 1.23 -8.59 -4.36
N GLN A 108 -0.02 -8.87 -3.99
CA GLN A 108 -0.83 -9.95 -4.54
C GLN A 108 -0.93 -9.85 -6.06
N TYR A 109 -1.30 -8.67 -6.58
CA TYR A 109 -1.46 -8.46 -8.02
C TYR A 109 -0.18 -8.75 -8.80
N ALA A 110 0.97 -8.27 -8.32
CA ALA A 110 2.24 -8.51 -9.00
C ALA A 110 2.65 -9.98 -8.95
N ILE A 111 2.49 -10.64 -7.80
CA ILE A 111 2.85 -12.05 -7.63
C ILE A 111 1.98 -12.93 -8.55
N GLU A 112 0.66 -12.73 -8.54
CA GLU A 112 -0.25 -13.50 -9.37
C GLU A 112 0.06 -13.31 -10.86
N THR A 113 0.32 -12.07 -11.30
CA THR A 113 0.58 -11.78 -12.72
C THR A 113 1.95 -12.24 -13.21
N ILE A 114 2.95 -12.38 -12.34
CA ILE A 114 4.31 -12.79 -12.72
C ILE A 114 4.52 -14.30 -12.54
N THR A 115 3.91 -14.90 -11.52
CA THR A 115 4.22 -16.28 -11.09
C THR A 115 3.03 -17.22 -11.10
N ALA A 116 1.80 -16.72 -11.28
CA ALA A 116 0.55 -17.44 -11.04
C ALA A 116 0.38 -17.98 -9.61
N LEU A 117 1.27 -17.63 -8.66
CA LEU A 117 1.12 -17.96 -7.25
C LEU A 117 0.12 -17.03 -6.58
N ASN A 118 -0.53 -17.54 -5.54
CA ASN A 118 -1.37 -16.73 -4.68
C ASN A 118 -0.55 -16.25 -3.47
N PHE A 119 -0.41 -14.93 -3.32
CA PHE A 119 0.42 -14.37 -2.24
C PHE A 119 -0.12 -14.72 -0.85
N GLU A 120 -1.44 -14.73 -0.65
CA GLU A 120 -2.05 -15.18 0.61
C GLU A 120 -1.64 -16.60 1.00
N THR A 121 -1.60 -17.54 0.05
CA THR A 121 -1.15 -18.92 0.32
C THR A 121 0.33 -19.03 0.66
N SER A 122 1.11 -17.98 0.36
CA SER A 122 2.55 -17.91 0.63
C SER A 122 2.84 -17.31 2.01
N LEU A 123 1.84 -16.74 2.68
CA LEU A 123 1.95 -16.28 4.06
C LEU A 123 1.80 -17.49 5.01
N PRO A 124 2.65 -17.64 6.04
CA PRO A 124 2.46 -18.59 7.11
C PRO A 124 1.11 -18.27 7.74
N LYS A 125 0.29 -19.30 7.84
CA LYS A 125 -1.01 -19.19 8.50
C LYS A 125 -0.78 -18.63 9.89
N PRO A 126 -1.46 -17.55 10.30
CA PRO A 126 -1.41 -17.09 11.67
C PRO A 126 -1.73 -18.27 12.61
N SER A 127 -1.15 -18.26 13.81
CA SER A 127 -1.29 -19.35 14.79
C SER A 127 -2.75 -19.74 15.07
N ASN A 128 -3.69 -18.83 14.80
CA ASN A 128 -5.12 -19.12 14.72
C ASN A 128 -5.52 -19.58 13.30
N LYS A 129 -5.66 -20.89 13.11
CA LYS A 129 -5.98 -21.57 11.83
C LYS A 129 -7.31 -21.15 11.16
N GLU A 130 -8.12 -20.30 11.80
CA GLU A 130 -9.41 -19.80 11.31
C GLU A 130 -9.32 -18.44 10.56
N LEU A 131 -8.11 -17.90 10.39
CA LEU A 131 -7.90 -16.60 9.77
C LEU A 131 -7.39 -16.80 8.32
N THR A 132 -8.32 -16.79 7.38
CA THR A 132 -8.06 -16.64 5.93
C THR A 132 -8.70 -15.33 5.46
N GLY A 133 -8.10 -14.72 4.43
CA GLY A 133 -8.56 -13.51 3.75
C GLY A 133 -7.77 -12.24 4.11
N VAL A 134 -7.60 -11.36 3.12
CA VAL A 134 -7.01 -10.01 3.22
C VAL A 134 -7.55 -9.15 4.38
N THR A 135 -8.79 -9.41 4.82
CA THR A 135 -9.48 -8.64 5.87
C THR A 135 -8.92 -8.87 7.28
N LYS A 136 -8.11 -9.92 7.47
CA LYS A 136 -7.56 -10.29 8.78
C LYS A 136 -6.04 -10.12 8.87
N LEU A 137 -5.39 -9.65 7.79
CA LEU A 137 -3.96 -9.36 7.77
C LEU A 137 -3.71 -7.87 8.06
N ASN A 138 -2.91 -7.59 9.08
CA ASN A 138 -2.37 -6.26 9.34
C ASN A 138 -0.92 -6.14 8.84
N GLY A 139 -0.35 -4.93 8.93
CA GLY A 139 1.00 -4.69 8.45
C GLY A 139 2.08 -5.54 9.14
N ARG A 140 1.93 -5.83 10.44
CA ARG A 140 2.86 -6.69 11.19
C ARG A 140 2.78 -8.13 10.72
N ASP A 141 1.60 -8.62 10.37
CA ASP A 141 1.45 -9.97 9.82
C ASP A 141 2.18 -10.10 8.48
N ILE A 142 2.10 -9.07 7.63
CA ILE A 142 2.79 -9.05 6.33
C ILE A 142 4.32 -9.06 6.51
N ILE A 143 4.87 -8.30 7.45
CA ILE A 143 6.32 -8.10 7.60
C ILE A 143 6.95 -8.85 8.78
N ASN A 144 6.24 -9.82 9.39
CA ASN A 144 6.80 -10.61 10.48
C ASN A 144 8.02 -11.44 10.04
N GLN A 145 8.82 -11.91 10.99
CA GLN A 145 10.07 -12.63 10.71
C GLN A 145 9.88 -13.95 9.95
N SER A 146 8.70 -14.58 10.04
CA SER A 146 8.40 -15.78 9.24
C SER A 146 8.05 -15.46 7.78
N ASN A 147 7.71 -14.21 7.49
CA ASN A 147 7.32 -13.71 6.17
C ASN A 147 8.38 -12.88 5.48
N ALA A 148 9.19 -12.19 6.25
CA ALA A 148 10.07 -11.16 5.76
C ALA A 148 11.37 -11.15 6.54
N ARG A 149 12.41 -10.62 5.89
CA ARG A 149 13.69 -10.30 6.53
C ARG A 149 14.05 -8.84 6.36
N SER A 150 14.90 -8.34 7.24
CA SER A 150 15.49 -7.01 7.08
C SER A 150 16.43 -6.95 5.88
N ILE A 151 16.48 -5.79 5.25
CA ILE A 151 17.47 -5.40 4.25
C ILE A 151 18.27 -4.25 4.87
N ASP A 152 19.52 -4.53 5.23
CA ASP A 152 20.34 -3.60 6.00
C ASP A 152 20.99 -2.53 5.12
N LYS A 153 21.27 -2.87 3.85
CA LYS A 153 21.90 -1.96 2.88
C LYS A 153 20.90 -1.53 1.82
N ILE A 154 20.82 -0.23 1.56
CA ILE A 154 19.94 0.29 0.49
C ILE A 154 20.30 -0.32 -0.87
N ASN A 155 21.59 -0.57 -1.12
CA ASN A 155 22.06 -1.24 -2.34
C ASN A 155 21.47 -2.63 -2.59
N ASP A 156 21.05 -3.32 -1.52
CA ASP A 156 20.44 -4.65 -1.64
C ASP A 156 18.93 -4.57 -1.88
N SER A 157 18.35 -3.37 -1.81
CA SER A 157 16.91 -3.13 -1.98
C SER A 157 16.46 -3.37 -3.41
N ARG A 158 15.21 -3.75 -3.58
CA ARG A 158 14.58 -4.11 -4.86
C ARG A 158 13.11 -3.68 -4.90
N PRO A 159 12.52 -3.52 -6.10
CA PRO A 159 11.07 -3.50 -6.23
C PRO A 159 10.43 -4.66 -5.48
N GLY A 160 9.31 -4.44 -4.80
CA GLY A 160 8.69 -5.47 -3.95
C GLY A 160 9.13 -5.46 -2.49
N ASP A 161 10.22 -4.79 -2.16
CA ASP A 161 10.55 -4.54 -0.75
C ASP A 161 9.59 -3.54 -0.12
N ILE A 162 9.45 -3.61 1.20
CA ILE A 162 8.53 -2.82 2.01
C ILE A 162 9.31 -2.03 3.04
N ILE A 163 9.09 -0.72 3.13
CA ILE A 163 9.56 0.09 4.25
C ILE A 163 8.52 -0.02 5.36
N SER A 164 8.93 -0.59 6.50
CA SER A 164 8.12 -0.66 7.73
C SER A 164 8.37 0.56 8.60
N ILE A 165 7.30 1.14 9.11
CA ILE A 165 7.30 2.25 10.07
C ILE A 165 6.43 1.88 11.28
N ALA A 166 6.82 2.38 12.45
CA ALA A 166 6.11 2.19 13.71
C ALA A 166 5.94 0.72 14.07
N GLY A 167 6.99 -0.09 13.90
CA GLY A 167 6.98 -1.50 14.23
C GLY A 167 5.96 -2.28 13.39
N GLY A 168 5.83 -1.93 12.10
CA GLY A 168 4.95 -2.60 11.14
C GLY A 168 3.51 -2.11 11.13
N HIS A 169 3.19 -1.01 11.82
CA HIS A 169 1.85 -0.41 11.78
C HIS A 169 1.58 0.37 10.49
N HIS A 170 2.63 0.87 9.84
CA HIS A 170 2.52 1.54 8.56
C HIS A 170 3.52 0.97 7.57
N LEU A 171 3.05 0.70 6.36
CA LEU A 171 3.83 0.04 5.32
C LEU A 171 3.89 0.90 4.06
N ILE A 172 5.04 0.89 3.41
CA ILE A 172 5.28 1.59 2.15
C ILE A 172 5.92 0.61 1.17
N SER A 173 5.36 0.46 -0.02
CA SER A 173 5.92 -0.40 -1.06
C SER A 173 6.98 0.35 -1.86
N ILE A 174 8.14 -0.28 -2.08
CA ILE A 174 9.13 0.15 -3.05
C ILE A 174 8.69 -0.33 -4.44
N LEU A 175 8.39 0.62 -5.33
CA LEU A 175 7.91 0.37 -6.68
C LEU A 175 9.05 0.20 -7.66
N ASP A 176 10.07 1.05 -7.57
CA ASP A 176 11.18 1.09 -8.52
C ASP A 176 12.42 1.68 -7.86
N ILE A 177 13.60 1.29 -8.37
CA ILE A 177 14.90 1.78 -7.93
C ILE A 177 15.71 2.16 -9.18
N ASP A 178 15.88 3.47 -9.38
CA ASP A 178 16.72 4.05 -10.42
C ASP A 178 18.10 4.35 -9.83
N THR A 179 19.03 3.41 -9.96
CA THR A 179 20.40 3.54 -9.47
C THR A 179 21.24 4.55 -10.25
N HIS A 180 20.81 4.95 -11.46
CA HIS A 180 21.52 5.97 -12.23
C HIS A 180 21.21 7.37 -11.69
N ARG A 181 20.00 7.57 -11.16
CA ARG A 181 19.55 8.83 -10.58
C ARG A 181 19.57 8.84 -9.06
N ASN A 182 19.92 7.71 -8.43
CA ASN A 182 19.82 7.50 -6.99
C ASN A 182 18.40 7.79 -6.45
N ILE A 183 17.36 7.32 -7.16
CA ILE A 183 15.96 7.55 -6.78
C ILE A 183 15.29 6.20 -6.48
N ILE A 184 14.59 6.16 -5.35
CA ILE A 184 13.64 5.09 -5.03
C ILE A 184 12.23 5.67 -5.18
N THR A 185 11.39 5.03 -6.00
CA THR A 185 9.98 5.39 -6.13
C THR A 185 9.16 4.51 -5.19
N CYS A 186 8.34 5.13 -4.36
CA CYS A 186 7.57 4.48 -3.32
C CYS A 186 6.07 4.78 -3.47
N ALA A 187 5.22 3.91 -2.90
CA ALA A 187 3.82 4.20 -2.68
C ALA A 187 3.31 3.67 -1.34
N HIS A 188 2.32 4.36 -0.81
CA HIS A 188 1.54 3.90 0.34
C HIS A 188 0.13 4.52 0.32
N SER A 189 -0.74 4.11 1.24
CA SER A 189 -2.02 4.78 1.52
C SER A 189 -1.99 5.35 2.94
N THR A 190 -2.28 6.64 3.12
CA THR A 190 -2.26 7.29 4.44
C THR A 190 -3.23 8.46 4.54
N ASN A 191 -3.70 8.74 5.75
CA ASN A 191 -4.48 9.92 6.12
C ASN A 191 -3.61 11.10 6.62
N VAL A 192 -2.28 11.03 6.47
CA VAL A 192 -1.37 12.07 6.97
C VAL A 192 -0.90 13.03 5.86
N ILE A 193 -1.15 12.69 4.58
CA ILE A 193 -0.83 13.56 3.44
C ILE A 193 -2.07 14.30 2.95
N LYS A 194 -1.86 15.42 2.24
CA LYS A 194 -2.95 16.25 1.68
C LYS A 194 -3.95 15.46 0.82
N ALA A 195 -3.47 14.45 0.11
CA ALA A 195 -4.32 13.64 -0.77
C ALA A 195 -5.20 12.62 -0.04
N TRP A 196 -4.95 12.33 1.26
CA TRP A 196 -5.79 11.46 2.10
C TRP A 196 -6.12 10.09 1.46
N GLY A 197 -5.11 9.27 1.18
CA GLY A 197 -5.29 8.01 0.45
C GLY A 197 -4.00 7.51 -0.16
N PRO A 198 -4.10 6.66 -1.20
CA PRO A 198 -2.96 6.24 -2.01
C PRO A 198 -2.18 7.43 -2.59
N ASN A 199 -0.86 7.31 -2.56
CA ASN A 199 0.05 8.28 -3.12
C ASN A 199 1.35 7.64 -3.59
N LYS A 200 1.99 8.29 -4.57
CA LYS A 200 3.36 8.00 -5.01
C LYS A 200 4.27 9.13 -4.59
N PHE A 201 5.47 8.78 -4.17
CA PHE A 201 6.51 9.75 -3.84
C PHE A 201 7.90 9.18 -4.15
N LYS A 202 8.92 10.03 -4.00
CA LYS A 202 10.31 9.68 -4.27
C LYS A 202 11.15 9.84 -3.02
N ILE A 203 12.15 8.98 -2.90
CA ILE A 203 13.26 9.12 -1.95
C ILE A 203 14.53 9.26 -2.78
N GLU A 204 15.25 10.37 -2.58
CA GLU A 204 16.58 10.60 -3.15
C GLU A 204 17.62 10.00 -2.20
N VAL A 205 18.38 9.02 -2.70
CA VAL A 205 19.42 8.32 -1.96
C VAL A 205 20.69 9.17 -1.99
N THR A 206 21.00 9.78 -0.86
CA THR A 206 22.19 10.62 -0.67
C THR A 206 23.41 9.80 -0.25
N ASN A 207 23.18 8.68 0.45
CA ASN A 207 24.24 7.75 0.86
C ASN A 207 23.70 6.32 0.94
N PHE A 208 24.29 5.41 0.15
CA PHE A 208 23.87 4.00 0.08
C PHE A 208 24.25 3.16 1.29
N ASP A 209 25.18 3.63 2.12
CA ASP A 209 25.59 2.97 3.37
C ASP A 209 24.74 3.40 4.57
N GLN A 210 23.87 4.40 4.38
CA GLN A 210 22.95 4.89 5.39
C GLN A 210 21.59 4.20 5.29
N ASN A 211 20.80 4.28 6.36
CA ASN A 211 19.48 3.68 6.38
C ASN A 211 18.46 4.51 5.57
N ILE A 212 17.31 3.91 5.25
CA ILE A 212 16.28 4.54 4.40
C ILE A 212 15.69 5.83 5.00
N PHE A 213 15.72 5.98 6.33
CA PHE A 213 15.24 7.15 7.06
C PHE A 213 16.29 8.26 7.16
N GLU A 214 17.52 8.05 6.70
CA GLU A 214 18.55 9.09 6.59
C GLU A 214 18.61 9.72 5.20
N GLN A 215 17.82 9.17 4.26
CA GLN A 215 17.73 9.66 2.89
C GLN A 215 16.80 10.86 2.78
N LYS A 216 16.75 11.49 1.61
CA LYS A 216 15.92 12.66 1.38
C LYS A 216 14.55 12.26 0.82
N TRP A 217 13.52 12.41 1.65
CA TRP A 217 12.14 12.09 1.28
C TRP A 217 11.47 13.31 0.64
N HIS A 218 10.82 13.11 -0.52
CA HIS A 218 10.11 14.17 -1.24
C HIS A 218 8.59 14.19 -0.97
N GLU A 219 8.11 13.34 -0.07
CA GLU A 219 6.72 13.38 0.38
C GLU A 219 6.52 14.48 1.43
N VAL A 220 5.37 15.15 1.33
CA VAL A 220 4.94 16.15 2.30
C VAL A 220 3.62 15.76 2.94
N ASP A 221 3.46 16.11 4.20
CA ASP A 221 2.23 15.89 4.95
C ASP A 221 1.14 16.93 4.58
N TRP A 222 0.01 16.88 5.29
CA TRP A 222 -1.13 17.76 5.06
C TRP A 222 -0.86 19.25 5.38
N VAL A 223 0.16 19.57 6.19
CA VAL A 223 0.60 20.96 6.44
C VAL A 223 1.72 21.41 5.51
N GLY A 224 2.23 20.52 4.66
CA GLY A 224 3.31 20.81 3.70
C GLY A 224 4.70 20.60 4.27
N GLU A 225 4.84 20.01 5.46
CA GLU A 225 6.13 19.64 6.05
C GLU A 225 6.61 18.30 5.49
N ASN A 226 7.91 18.03 5.63
CA ASN A 226 8.47 16.75 5.19
C ASN A 226 7.80 15.57 5.93
N TYR A 227 7.28 14.60 5.20
CA TYR A 227 6.56 13.47 5.77
C TYR A 227 7.40 12.65 6.75
N LEU A 228 8.70 12.44 6.47
CA LEU A 228 9.58 11.70 7.36
C LEU A 228 9.65 12.36 8.75
N ARG A 229 9.63 13.70 8.81
CA ARG A 229 9.65 14.45 10.07
C ARG A 229 8.40 14.17 10.91
N SER A 230 7.23 14.03 10.28
CA SER A 230 5.98 13.77 10.99
C SER A 230 5.89 12.33 11.53
N ILE A 231 6.56 11.38 10.88
CA ILE A 231 6.60 9.97 11.32
C ILE A 231 7.82 9.62 12.19
N ALA A 232 8.88 10.44 12.20
CA ALA A 232 10.11 10.19 12.94
C ALA A 232 9.89 9.83 14.42
N PRO A 233 9.00 10.49 15.17
CA PRO A 233 8.71 10.12 16.57
C PRO A 233 8.13 8.71 16.76
N ARG A 234 7.65 8.08 15.68
CA ARG A 234 7.06 6.74 15.69
C ARG A 234 8.04 5.65 15.27
N LEU A 235 9.24 6.01 14.80
CA LEU A 235 10.22 5.03 14.36
C LEU A 235 10.73 4.18 15.54
N THR A 236 10.93 2.90 15.28
CA THR A 236 11.38 1.89 16.24
C THR A 236 12.62 1.18 15.72
N ALA A 237 13.35 0.47 16.59
CA ALA A 237 14.56 -0.25 16.20
C ALA A 237 14.32 -1.40 15.19
N VAL A 238 13.07 -1.83 15.01
CA VAL A 238 12.70 -2.90 14.05
C VAL A 238 12.27 -2.36 12.69
N ASP A 239 12.11 -1.04 12.55
CA ASP A 239 11.72 -0.38 11.31
C ASP A 239 12.85 -0.36 10.28
N GLY A 240 12.49 -0.13 9.02
CA GLY A 240 13.42 -0.14 7.89
C GLY A 240 12.89 -0.97 6.72
N ILE A 241 13.79 -1.31 5.81
CA ILE A 241 13.44 -2.08 4.60
C ILE A 241 13.30 -3.55 4.94
N LYS A 242 12.21 -4.17 4.46
CA LYS A 242 11.88 -5.58 4.62
C LYS A 242 11.66 -6.21 3.26
N ARG A 243 12.25 -7.38 3.02
CA ARG A 243 11.96 -8.20 1.84
C ARG A 243 11.11 -9.39 2.24
N LEU A 244 9.97 -9.56 1.58
CA LEU A 244 9.14 -10.74 1.72
C LEU A 244 9.86 -11.98 1.17
N ASN A 245 9.68 -13.12 1.83
CA ASN A 245 10.30 -14.39 1.45
C ASN A 245 9.90 -14.81 0.03
N ILE A 246 8.65 -14.56 -0.36
CA ILE A 246 8.19 -14.85 -1.73
C ILE A 246 8.95 -14.05 -2.79
N PHE A 247 9.26 -12.78 -2.56
CA PHE A 247 10.10 -12.01 -3.48
C PHE A 247 11.53 -12.52 -3.51
N SER A 248 12.06 -13.04 -2.39
CA SER A 248 13.37 -13.71 -2.40
C SER A 248 13.38 -14.91 -3.34
N GLN A 249 12.32 -15.73 -3.32
CA GLN A 249 12.15 -16.87 -4.22
C GLN A 249 12.03 -16.42 -5.68
N ILE A 250 11.22 -15.39 -5.96
CA ILE A 250 11.04 -14.80 -7.30
C ILE A 250 12.36 -14.28 -7.86
N TYR A 251 13.18 -13.64 -7.02
CA TYR A 251 14.50 -13.16 -7.40
C TYR A 251 15.57 -14.26 -7.46
N GLY A 252 15.25 -15.50 -7.06
CA GLY A 252 16.22 -16.60 -7.00
C GLY A 252 17.32 -16.39 -5.96
N ILE A 253 17.03 -15.65 -4.89
CA ILE A 253 18.01 -15.36 -3.83
C ILE A 253 17.85 -16.42 -2.74
N ASN A 254 18.83 -17.32 -2.66
CA ASN A 254 18.93 -18.33 -1.60
C ASN A 254 19.64 -17.74 -0.38
N TYR A 255 19.16 -18.10 0.81
CA TYR A 255 19.72 -17.72 2.10
C TYR A 255 20.06 -18.98 2.89
#